data_AF-A0A382G4A1-F1
#
_entry.id   AF-A0A382G4A1-F1
#
_cell.length_a   1.000
_cell.length_b   1.000
_cell.length_c   1.000
_cell.angle_alpha   90.00
_cell.angle_beta   90.00
_cell.angle_gamma   90.00
#
_symmetry.space_group_name_H-M   'P 1'
#
loop_
_entity.id
_entity.type
_entity.pdbx_description
1 polymer ?
#
loop_
_entity_poly.entity_id
_entity_poly.type
_entity_poly.pdbx_seq_one_letter_code
_entity_poly.pdbx_strand_id
1 'polypeptide(L)'
;MQIIDSHCHIDRVDLDAFGGSIESMLEHAEGLSVSKFLCVCIDLEHFDQVHNLALAHPSIFASVGVHPTETNCKDPEVDELLVYAKSDR
;
A
#
# COMPACT_ATOMS: atom_id res chain seq x y z
N MET A 1 -8.62 16.63 -13.57
CA MET A 1 -7.20 16.66 -13.14
C MET A 1 -6.86 15.27 -12.64
N GLN A 2 -5.60 14.83 -12.64
CA GLN A 2 -5.22 13.53 -12.11
C GLN A 2 -4.14 13.72 -11.04
N ILE A 3 -4.44 13.33 -9.81
CA ILE A 3 -3.53 13.35 -8.67
C ILE A 3 -3.17 11.89 -8.34
N ILE A 4 -1.92 11.69 -7.96
CA ILE A 4 -1.37 10.41 -7.51
C ILE A 4 -0.85 10.65 -6.10
N ASP A 5 -1.35 9.88 -5.14
CA ASP A 5 -0.74 9.80 -3.83
C ASP A 5 0.46 8.84 -3.94
N SER A 6 1.65 9.43 -4.07
CA SER A 6 2.88 8.67 -4.26
C SER A 6 3.38 7.97 -3.01
N HIS A 7 2.76 8.17 -1.84
CA HIS A 7 3.22 7.58 -0.58
C HIS A 7 2.12 7.63 0.49
N CYS A 8 1.45 6.51 0.72
CA CYS A 8 0.46 6.39 1.79
C CYS A 8 0.49 5.01 2.45
N HIS A 9 -0.07 4.94 3.66
CA HIS A 9 -0.34 3.69 4.36
C HIS A 9 -1.85 3.41 4.28
N ILE A 10 -2.34 3.18 3.05
CA ILE A 10 -3.76 2.96 2.80
C ILE A 10 -4.27 1.69 3.49
N ASP A 11 -3.38 0.74 3.77
CA ASP A 11 -3.56 -0.46 4.58
C ASP A 11 -3.87 -0.17 6.06
N ARG A 12 -3.61 1.05 6.55
CA ARG A 12 -3.77 1.47 7.96
C ARG A 12 -4.78 2.61 8.15
N VAL A 13 -5.49 3.00 7.10
CA VAL A 13 -6.49 4.07 7.20
C VAL A 13 -7.65 3.60 8.07
N ASP A 14 -8.10 4.47 8.97
CA ASP A 14 -9.34 4.27 9.70
C ASP A 14 -10.53 4.38 8.73
N LEU A 15 -11.11 3.23 8.40
CA LEU A 15 -12.21 3.15 7.44
C LEU A 15 -13.56 3.56 8.04
N ASP A 16 -13.69 3.81 9.35
CA ASP A 16 -14.97 4.20 9.96
C ASP A 16 -15.51 5.51 9.36
N ALA A 17 -14.60 6.44 9.01
CA ALA A 17 -14.95 7.67 8.29
C ALA A 17 -15.54 7.43 6.88
N PHE A 18 -15.34 6.24 6.33
CA PHE A 18 -15.80 5.80 5.01
C PHE A 18 -16.83 4.66 5.09
N GLY A 19 -17.43 4.44 6.27
CA GLY A 19 -18.42 3.37 6.47
C GLY A 19 -17.82 1.97 6.53
N GLY A 20 -16.53 1.86 6.85
CA GLY A 20 -15.81 0.59 6.99
C GLY A 20 -15.36 -0.05 5.68
N SER A 21 -15.39 0.67 4.55
CA SER A 21 -15.05 0.14 3.22
C SER A 21 -13.92 0.93 2.57
N ILE A 22 -12.92 0.20 2.07
CA ILE A 22 -11.84 0.78 1.29
C ILE A 22 -12.34 1.28 -0.07
N GLU A 23 -13.32 0.61 -0.68
CA GLU A 23 -13.94 1.03 -1.93
C GLU A 23 -14.62 2.40 -1.78
N SER A 24 -15.36 2.60 -0.69
CA SER A 24 -15.97 3.91 -0.36
C SER A 24 -14.93 5.02 -0.21
N MET A 25 -13.77 4.70 0.40
CA MET A 25 -12.65 5.64 0.51
C MET A 25 -12.01 5.95 -0.85
N LEU A 26 -11.78 4.93 -1.68
CA LEU A 26 -11.25 5.11 -3.03
C LEU A 26 -12.20 5.92 -3.93
N GLU A 27 -13.51 5.68 -3.84
CA GLU A 27 -14.54 6.48 -4.54
C GLU A 27 -14.52 7.94 -4.08
N HIS A 28 -14.39 8.18 -2.78
CA HIS A 28 -14.27 9.53 -2.24
C HIS A 28 -13.02 10.24 -2.77
N ALA A 29 -11.89 9.54 -2.80
CA ALA A 29 -10.62 10.07 -3.30
C ALA A 29 -10.66 10.36 -4.82
N GLU A 30 -11.30 9.50 -5.61
CA GLU A 30 -11.55 9.72 -7.04
C GLU A 30 -12.41 10.98 -7.26
N GLY A 31 -13.42 11.22 -6.41
CA GLY A 31 -14.21 12.45 -6.39
C GLY A 31 -13.38 13.73 -6.17
N LEU A 32 -12.20 13.60 -5.55
CA LEU A 32 -11.20 14.66 -5.35
C LEU A 32 -10.07 14.61 -6.38
N SER A 33 -10.21 13.84 -7.46
CA SER A 33 -9.21 13.62 -8.50
C SER A 33 -7.96 12.83 -8.07
N VAL A 34 -7.94 12.17 -6.91
CA VAL A 34 -6.86 11.27 -6.49
C VAL A 34 -7.17 9.86 -6.99
N SER A 35 -6.45 9.44 -8.02
CA SER A 35 -6.81 8.25 -8.82
C SER A 35 -5.88 7.06 -8.68
N LYS A 36 -4.71 7.26 -8.05
CA LYS A 36 -3.70 6.22 -7.84
C LYS A 36 -2.98 6.42 -6.51
N PHE A 37 -2.56 5.30 -5.93
CA PHE A 37 -1.95 5.23 -4.61
C PHE A 37 -0.75 4.29 -4.64
N LEU A 38 0.35 4.70 -4.01
CA LEU A 38 1.43 3.78 -3.65
C LEU A 38 1.29 3.44 -2.16
N CYS A 39 0.83 2.22 -1.87
CA CYS A 39 0.75 1.69 -0.52
C CYS A 39 2.13 1.24 -0.06
N VAL A 40 2.62 1.83 1.02
CA VAL A 40 4.00 1.65 1.47
C VAL A 40 4.10 0.54 2.50
N CYS A 41 4.77 -0.54 2.12
CA CYS A 41 5.18 -1.62 3.00
C CYS A 41 6.31 -1.14 3.93
N ILE A 42 6.17 -1.41 5.23
CA ILE A 42 7.12 -0.99 6.27
C ILE A 42 7.82 -2.15 6.97
N ASP A 43 7.38 -3.38 6.74
CA ASP A 43 8.01 -4.60 7.22
C ASP A 43 7.66 -5.76 6.27
N LEU A 44 8.47 -6.82 6.25
CA LEU A 44 8.26 -7.93 5.32
C LEU A 44 7.17 -8.89 5.81
N GLU A 45 6.90 -8.92 7.11
CA GLU A 45 5.89 -9.75 7.76
C GLU A 45 4.47 -9.38 7.32
N HIS A 46 4.21 -8.13 6.97
CA HIS A 46 2.92 -7.63 6.47
C HIS A 46 2.92 -7.34 4.97
N PHE A 47 3.95 -7.75 4.22
CA PHE A 47 4.00 -7.55 2.77
C PHE A 47 2.74 -8.07 2.07
N ASP A 48 2.26 -9.26 2.44
CA ASP A 48 1.06 -9.86 1.86
C ASP A 48 -0.19 -8.98 2.03
N GLN A 49 -0.32 -8.22 3.11
CA GLN A 49 -1.47 -7.33 3.32
C GLN A 49 -1.46 -6.18 2.31
N VAL A 50 -0.30 -5.55 2.16
CA VAL A 50 -0.07 -4.46 1.20
C VAL A 50 -0.21 -4.95 -0.24
N HIS A 51 0.38 -6.10 -0.56
CA HIS A 51 0.35 -6.67 -1.90
C HIS A 51 -1.06 -7.12 -2.30
N ASN A 52 -1.81 -7.75 -1.39
CA ASN A 52 -3.19 -8.16 -1.66
C ASN A 52 -4.11 -6.95 -1.94
N LEU A 53 -3.89 -5.81 -1.30
CA LEU A 53 -4.61 -4.57 -1.63
C LEU A 53 -4.31 -4.11 -3.06
N ALA A 54 -3.04 -4.09 -3.45
CA ALA A 54 -2.62 -3.75 -4.81
C ALA A 54 -3.21 -4.72 -5.85
N LEU A 55 -3.29 -6.02 -5.53
CA LEU A 55 -3.91 -7.03 -6.39
C LEU A 55 -5.43 -6.86 -6.51
N ALA A 56 -6.11 -6.52 -5.41
CA ALA A 56 -7.57 -6.34 -5.36
C ALA A 56 -8.03 -5.05 -6.06
N HIS A 57 -7.25 -3.97 -5.98
CA HIS A 57 -7.63 -2.65 -6.47
C HIS A 57 -6.63 -2.12 -7.52
N PRO A 58 -7.01 -2.02 -8.81
CA PRO A 58 -6.11 -1.57 -9.88
C PRO A 58 -5.52 -0.16 -9.72
N SER A 59 -6.10 0.68 -8.85
CA SER A 59 -5.59 2.01 -8.53
C SER A 59 -4.49 1.99 -7.46
N ILE A 60 -4.27 0.87 -6.79
CA ILE A 60 -3.27 0.72 -5.72
C ILE A 60 -2.05 -0.04 -6.28
N PHE A 61 -0.87 0.49 -5.97
CA PHE A 61 0.44 -0.13 -6.20
C PHE A 61 1.08 -0.42 -4.84
N ALA A 62 1.96 -1.41 -4.78
CA ALA A 62 2.67 -1.76 -3.55
C ALA A 62 4.15 -1.38 -3.64
N SER A 63 4.73 -0.94 -2.53
CA SER A 63 6.18 -1.00 -2.33
C SER A 63 6.56 -2.27 -1.55
N VAL A 64 7.85 -2.57 -1.49
CA VAL A 64 8.42 -3.55 -0.56
C VAL A 64 9.62 -2.94 0.16
N GLY A 65 9.74 -3.19 1.45
CA GLY A 65 10.86 -2.72 2.25
C GLY A 65 10.60 -2.83 3.75
N VAL A 66 11.62 -2.48 4.52
CA VAL A 66 11.52 -2.35 5.98
C VAL A 66 11.81 -0.90 6.35
N HIS A 67 10.94 -0.29 7.14
CA HIS A 67 11.09 1.09 7.59
C HIS A 67 12.18 1.16 8.67
N PRO A 68 13.03 2.21 8.67
CA PRO A 68 14.18 2.30 9.60
C PRO A 68 13.81 2.35 11.09
N THR A 69 12.53 2.54 11.42
CA THR A 69 12.03 2.53 12.81
C THR A 69 11.39 1.21 13.23
N GLU A 70 11.22 0.26 12.32
CA GLU A 70 10.78 -1.07 12.68
C GLU A 70 11.97 -1.84 13.25
N THR A 71 11.89 -2.14 14.55
CA THR A 71 13.00 -2.73 15.32
C THR A 71 12.75 -4.17 15.74
N ASN A 72 11.53 -4.66 15.54
CA ASN A 72 11.08 -5.99 15.93
C ASN A 72 10.69 -6.86 14.72
N CYS A 73 11.32 -6.60 13.58
CA CYS A 73 11.13 -7.35 12.34
C CYS A 73 12.47 -7.89 11.84
N LYS A 74 12.41 -8.75 10.82
CA LYS A 74 13.59 -9.20 10.10
C LYS A 74 14.15 -8.06 9.23
N ASP A 75 15.45 -7.83 9.29
CA ASP A 75 16.14 -6.94 8.34
C ASP A 75 16.04 -7.52 6.91
N PRO A 76 15.78 -6.68 5.89
CA PRO A 76 15.57 -7.17 4.54
C PRO A 76 16.91 -7.51 3.87
N GLU A 77 16.96 -8.66 3.21
CA GLU A 77 18.06 -9.00 2.31
C GLU A 77 17.76 -8.50 0.88
N VAL A 78 18.79 -8.08 0.14
CA VAL A 78 18.62 -7.56 -1.22
C VAL A 78 17.91 -8.57 -2.14
N ASP A 79 18.30 -9.84 -2.07
CA ASP A 79 17.71 -10.90 -2.90
C ASP A 79 16.21 -11.12 -2.58
N GLU A 80 15.83 -10.98 -1.31
CA GLU A 80 14.44 -11.11 -0.86
C GLU A 80 13.58 -9.96 -1.39
N LEU A 81 14.08 -8.72 -1.29
CA LEU A 81 13.41 -7.55 -1.87
C LEU A 81 13.23 -7.69 -3.39
N LEU A 82 14.22 -8.23 -4.10
CA LEU A 82 14.15 -8.45 -5.55
C LEU A 82 13.15 -9.54 -5.93
N VAL A 83 12.86 -10.52 -5.06
CA VAL A 83 11.80 -11.50 -5.30
C VAL A 83 10.44 -10.82 -5.20
N TYR A 84 10.18 -10.08 -4.12
CA TYR A 84 8.91 -9.38 -3.93
C TYR A 84 8.67 -8.30 -5.00
N ALA A 85 9.70 -7.53 -5.38
CA ALA A 85 9.57 -6.47 -6.38
C ALA A 85 9.26 -6.97 -7.81
N LYS A 86 9.33 -8.28 -8.06
CA LYS A 86 8.91 -8.89 -9.33
C LYS A 86 7.44 -9.31 -9.35
N SER A 87 6.77 -9.29 -8.21
CA SER A 87 5.34 -9.55 -8.13
C SER A 87 4.56 -8.48 -8.88
N ASP A 88 3.38 -8.83 -9.40
CA ASP A 88 2.52 -7.87 -10.09
C ASP A 88 1.92 -6.87 -9.09
N ARG A 89 2.01 -5.58 -9.44
CA ARG A 89 1.52 -4.38 -8.75
C ARG A 89 2.17 -4.01 -7.41
#